data_AF-A0A293M0U3-F1
#
_entry.id   AF-A0A293M0U3-F1
#
_cell.length_a   1.000
_cell.length_b   1.000
_cell.length_c   1.000
_cell.angle_alpha   90.00
_cell.angle_beta   90.00
_cell.angle_gamma   90.00
#
_symmetry.space_group_name_H-M   'P 1'
#
loop_
_entity.id
_entity.type
_entity.pdbx_description
1 polymer ?
#
loop_
_entity_poly.entity_id
_entity_poly.type
_entity_poly.pdbx_seq_one_letter_code
_entity_poly.pdbx_strand_id
1 'polypeptide(L)'
;MSSPGDGEEVPLVGLLDIVILAVLLGIAVYWLFIKKKKTPAFDPSAVKTFSIDTNVQKVDNSSFISKMKSTGRNIVVFYGSQTGTAEEFAARLAKEANRFGLKAMVADPEECEMEDLVKLPEIENSMAIFCMATYGEGDPTDNAQDFYQWLQDGSVELKGVNYAVFGLGNITYEHYNAMGKYVDKRLHELGANRVFELGLGDDDANIEEDFVTWKEHFWNVVCESFHLEMSGEDINLRQYQLIVHTDLPEEKIFHGEISRLNSYSLQKIPFDIKNPYLAPVRVNRELYKGSRSCMHLEISIAGSKISKTPPCVLHHRVSSEAAMHLLHCFVCTHCKAKCVWCCFCCLSL
;
A
#
# COMPACT_ATOMS: atom_id res chain seq x y z
N MET A 1 -42.64 84.18 -22.32
CA MET A 1 -41.84 84.28 -21.09
C MET A 1 -42.12 83.04 -20.27
N SER A 2 -41.16 82.13 -20.19
CA SER A 2 -41.19 81.02 -19.24
C SER A 2 -39.76 80.59 -18.96
N SER A 3 -39.41 80.59 -17.69
CA SER A 3 -38.15 80.17 -17.08
C SER A 3 -38.52 79.50 -15.74
N PRO A 4 -37.55 78.90 -15.05
CA PRO A 4 -37.18 77.48 -14.94
C PRO A 4 -37.92 76.80 -13.74
N GLY A 5 -37.83 75.51 -13.41
CA GLY A 5 -36.83 74.48 -13.65
C GLY A 5 -36.14 74.14 -12.32
N ASP A 6 -36.79 73.34 -11.46
CA ASP A 6 -36.22 72.83 -10.20
C ASP A 6 -36.17 71.30 -10.28
N GLY A 7 -34.97 70.74 -10.19
CA GLY A 7 -34.71 69.30 -10.15
C GLY A 7 -34.63 68.80 -8.70
N GLU A 8 -35.43 67.79 -8.37
CA GLU A 8 -35.24 66.99 -7.15
C GLU A 8 -34.32 65.79 -7.45
N GLU A 9 -33.20 65.72 -6.73
CA GLU A 9 -32.29 64.59 -6.76
C GLU A 9 -32.92 63.38 -6.03
N VAL A 10 -33.06 62.26 -6.73
CA VAL A 10 -33.50 60.99 -6.14
C VAL A 10 -32.29 60.32 -5.47
N PRO A 11 -32.33 59.99 -4.17
CA PRO A 11 -31.19 59.36 -3.51
C PRO A 11 -30.95 57.96 -4.06
N LEU A 12 -29.71 57.70 -4.46
CA LEU A 12 -29.26 56.53 -5.23
C LEU A 12 -29.19 55.21 -4.42
N VAL A 13 -29.59 55.21 -3.15
CA VAL A 13 -29.50 54.04 -2.25
C VAL A 13 -30.74 54.00 -1.36
N GLY A 14 -31.57 52.97 -1.54
CA GLY A 14 -32.76 52.78 -0.73
C GLY A 14 -32.44 52.22 0.65
N LEU A 15 -33.35 52.44 1.61
CA LEU A 15 -33.26 51.85 2.96
C LEU A 15 -33.11 50.32 2.92
N LEU A 16 -33.69 49.67 1.90
CA LEU A 16 -33.58 48.23 1.70
C LEU A 16 -32.14 47.78 1.35
N ASP A 17 -31.44 48.57 0.53
CA ASP A 17 -30.06 48.28 0.11
C ASP A 17 -29.08 48.40 1.27
N ILE A 18 -29.31 49.38 2.16
CA ILE A 18 -28.52 49.56 3.38
C ILE A 18 -28.69 48.36 4.32
N VAL A 19 -29.91 47.84 4.46
CA VAL A 19 -30.19 46.65 5.29
C VAL A 19 -29.51 45.41 4.71
N ILE A 20 -29.58 45.20 3.39
CA ILE A 20 -28.95 44.05 2.73
C ILE A 20 -27.42 44.10 2.88
N LEU A 21 -26.82 45.27 2.68
CA LEU A 21 -25.38 45.47 2.86
C LEU A 21 -24.94 45.23 4.31
N ALA A 22 -25.73 45.68 5.30
CA ALA A 22 -25.45 45.44 6.71
C ALA A 22 -25.51 43.94 7.07
N VAL A 23 -26.47 43.19 6.52
CA VAL A 23 -26.59 41.74 6.75
C VAL A 23 -25.43 40.98 6.12
N LEU A 24 -25.06 41.31 4.87
CA LEU A 24 -23.91 40.68 4.20
C LEU A 24 -22.60 40.94 4.94
N LEU A 25 -22.41 42.16 5.46
CA LEU A 25 -21.24 42.53 6.25
C LEU A 25 -21.24 41.80 7.61
N GLY A 26 -22.41 41.62 8.24
CA GLY A 26 -22.58 40.80 9.44
C GLY A 26 -22.21 39.33 9.22
N ILE A 27 -22.64 38.73 8.10
CA ILE A 27 -22.30 37.34 7.74
C ILE A 27 -20.80 37.21 7.46
N ALA A 28 -20.19 38.17 6.74
CA ALA A 28 -18.77 38.17 6.46
C ALA A 28 -17.92 38.29 7.74
N VAL A 29 -18.30 39.17 8.67
CA VAL A 29 -17.65 39.32 9.98
C VAL A 29 -17.82 38.05 10.80
N TYR A 30 -19.02 37.45 10.84
CA TYR A 30 -19.29 36.18 11.51
C TYR A 30 -18.41 35.05 10.97
N TRP A 31 -18.28 34.95 9.64
CA TRP A 31 -17.45 33.93 8.98
C TRP A 31 -15.95 34.13 9.26
N LEU A 32 -15.48 35.37 9.26
CA LEU A 32 -14.08 35.71 9.59
C LEU A 32 -13.73 35.46 11.06
N PHE A 33 -14.67 35.68 11.98
CA PHE A 33 -14.45 35.43 13.41
C PHE A 33 -14.61 33.96 13.80
N ILE A 34 -15.43 33.17 13.08
CA ILE A 34 -15.57 31.73 13.35
C ILE A 34 -14.46 30.92 12.73
N LYS A 35 -13.91 31.32 11.57
CA LYS A 35 -12.66 30.71 11.05
C LYS A 35 -11.43 30.98 11.93
N LYS A 36 -11.51 31.91 12.89
CA LYS A 36 -10.45 32.13 13.90
C LYS A 36 -10.57 31.26 15.16
N LYS A 37 -11.55 30.35 15.25
CA LYS A 37 -11.61 29.39 16.36
C LYS A 37 -10.69 28.19 16.11
N LYS A 38 -9.49 28.31 16.71
CA LYS A 38 -8.64 27.25 17.27
C LYS A 38 -8.33 26.09 16.34
N THR A 39 -7.17 26.17 15.68
CA THR A 39 -6.34 24.97 15.58
C THR A 39 -6.15 24.44 17.01
N PRO A 40 -6.47 23.16 17.29
CA PRO A 40 -6.17 22.60 18.59
C PRO A 40 -4.66 22.72 18.81
N ALA A 41 -4.25 23.37 19.90
CA ALA A 41 -2.87 23.32 20.34
C ALA A 41 -2.50 21.84 20.54
N PHE A 42 -1.39 21.44 19.95
CA PHE A 42 -0.84 20.10 20.07
C PHE A 42 -0.62 19.77 21.56
N ASP A 43 -1.30 18.72 22.03
CA ASP A 43 -1.09 18.15 23.36
C ASP A 43 0.06 17.13 23.26
N PRO A 44 1.23 17.38 23.89
CA PRO A 44 2.35 16.44 23.90
C PRO A 44 1.99 15.08 24.52
N SER A 45 0.91 15.02 25.30
CA SER A 45 0.34 13.80 25.89
C SER A 45 -0.48 12.97 24.89
N ALA A 46 -0.96 13.60 23.80
CA ALA A 46 -1.70 12.94 22.72
C ALA A 46 -0.77 12.23 21.73
N VAL A 47 0.53 12.57 21.72
CA VAL A 47 1.55 11.66 21.22
C VAL A 47 1.70 10.55 22.24
N LYS A 48 0.84 9.54 22.10
CA LYS A 48 1.25 8.20 22.52
C LYS A 48 2.58 7.97 21.83
N THR A 49 3.64 7.91 22.62
CA THR A 49 4.89 7.33 22.17
C THR A 49 4.47 5.97 21.64
N PHE A 50 4.42 5.81 20.32
CA PHE A 50 4.57 4.50 19.73
C PHE A 50 6.03 4.15 20.01
N SER A 51 6.31 3.80 21.27
CA SER A 51 7.15 2.65 21.49
C SER A 51 6.51 1.60 20.62
N ILE A 52 7.29 1.07 19.68
CA ILE A 52 7.08 -0.33 19.31
C ILE A 52 7.27 -1.06 20.63
N ASP A 53 6.20 -1.13 21.41
CA ASP A 53 6.17 -1.91 22.63
C ASP A 53 6.48 -3.31 22.14
N THR A 54 7.67 -3.75 22.52
CA THR A 54 8.19 -5.08 22.26
C THR A 54 7.65 -6.07 23.30
N ASN A 55 6.57 -5.71 23.99
CA ASN A 55 5.51 -6.67 24.20
C ASN A 55 4.89 -6.89 22.81
N VAL A 56 5.17 -7.99 22.10
CA VAL A 56 4.63 -9.32 22.47
C VAL A 56 3.51 -9.24 23.52
N GLN A 57 2.61 -8.26 23.40
CA GLN A 57 1.24 -8.50 23.76
C GLN A 57 0.83 -9.50 22.72
N LYS A 58 0.71 -10.74 23.22
CA LYS A 58 -0.03 -11.86 22.64
C LYS A 58 -0.73 -11.44 21.37
N VAL A 59 -0.46 -12.19 20.29
CA VAL A 59 -1.42 -12.46 19.23
C VAL A 59 -2.81 -12.14 19.78
N ASP A 60 -3.31 -10.97 19.45
CA ASP A 60 -4.71 -10.71 19.72
C ASP A 60 -5.32 -11.69 18.74
N ASN A 61 -5.76 -12.84 19.26
CA ASN A 61 -6.39 -13.94 18.51
C ASN A 61 -7.74 -13.46 17.93
N SER A 62 -7.85 -12.17 17.62
CA SER A 62 -8.85 -11.58 16.77
C SER A 62 -8.54 -12.02 15.36
N SER A 63 -9.15 -13.13 14.97
CA SER A 63 -9.47 -13.48 13.59
C SER A 63 -9.52 -12.27 12.66
N PHE A 64 -8.92 -12.36 11.47
CA PHE A 64 -8.99 -11.28 10.47
C PHE A 64 -10.44 -10.88 10.15
N ILE A 65 -11.40 -11.82 10.26
CA ILE A 65 -12.84 -11.57 10.13
C ILE A 65 -13.34 -10.58 11.19
N SER A 66 -12.86 -10.68 12.42
CA SER A 66 -13.22 -9.77 13.50
C SER A 66 -12.66 -8.36 13.25
N LYS A 67 -11.47 -8.27 12.67
CA LYS A 67 -10.87 -7.00 12.20
C LYS A 67 -11.66 -6.42 11.03
N MET A 68 -12.12 -7.25 10.08
CA MET A 68 -12.98 -6.81 8.99
C MET A 68 -14.31 -6.26 9.50
N LYS A 69 -14.99 -6.97 10.40
CA LYS A 69 -16.27 -6.54 11.00
C LYS A 69 -16.13 -5.24 11.79
N SER A 70 -15.11 -5.12 12.65
CA SER A 70 -14.92 -3.91 13.47
C SER A 70 -14.56 -2.67 12.65
N THR A 71 -13.93 -2.85 11.49
CA THR A 71 -13.53 -1.76 10.60
C THR A 71 -14.47 -1.54 9.42
N GLY A 72 -15.54 -2.34 9.32
CA GLY A 72 -16.50 -2.29 8.22
C GLY A 72 -15.88 -2.57 6.86
N ARG A 73 -14.97 -3.54 6.79
CA ARG A 73 -14.33 -4.00 5.54
C ARG A 73 -15.03 -5.23 5.00
N ASN A 74 -15.14 -5.29 3.68
CA ASN A 74 -15.88 -6.32 2.97
C ASN A 74 -14.90 -7.20 2.15
N ILE A 75 -13.82 -6.60 1.66
CA ILE A 75 -12.80 -7.28 0.87
C ILE A 75 -11.56 -7.54 1.72
N VAL A 76 -10.98 -8.72 1.59
CA VAL A 76 -9.63 -9.04 2.03
C VAL A 76 -8.78 -9.45 0.83
N VAL A 77 -7.56 -8.93 0.74
CA VAL A 77 -6.60 -9.25 -0.31
C VAL A 77 -5.37 -9.89 0.33
N PHE A 78 -5.17 -11.17 0.08
CA PHE A 78 -3.99 -11.93 0.51
C PHE A 78 -2.91 -11.86 -0.55
N TYR A 79 -1.65 -11.76 -0.13
CA TYR A 79 -0.51 -11.78 -1.02
C TYR A 79 0.46 -12.90 -0.64
N GLY A 80 0.86 -13.74 -1.60
CA GLY A 80 2.03 -14.61 -1.48
C GLY A 80 3.19 -13.95 -2.20
N SER A 81 4.17 -13.39 -1.48
CA SER A 81 5.27 -12.63 -2.06
C SER A 81 6.61 -12.88 -1.39
N GLN A 82 7.67 -12.91 -2.20
CA GLN A 82 9.05 -12.97 -1.73
C GLN A 82 9.78 -11.63 -1.91
N THR A 83 9.54 -10.94 -3.03
CA THR A 83 10.22 -9.70 -3.41
C THR A 83 9.32 -8.46 -3.37
N GLY A 84 8.05 -8.61 -2.96
CA GLY A 84 7.11 -7.50 -2.76
C GLY A 84 6.17 -7.19 -3.94
N THR A 85 6.36 -7.80 -5.13
CA THR A 85 5.50 -7.51 -6.30
C THR A 85 4.03 -7.84 -6.06
N ALA A 86 3.74 -9.02 -5.49
CA ALA A 86 2.37 -9.43 -5.19
C ALA A 86 1.76 -8.62 -4.02
N GLU A 87 2.58 -8.19 -3.07
CA GLU A 87 2.17 -7.29 -1.97
C GLU A 87 1.75 -5.92 -2.53
N GLU A 88 2.51 -5.36 -3.47
CA GLU A 88 2.16 -4.11 -4.13
C GLU A 88 0.86 -4.21 -4.92
N PHE A 89 0.67 -5.29 -5.68
CA PHE A 89 -0.58 -5.54 -6.42
C PHE A 89 -1.77 -5.67 -5.47
N ALA A 90 -1.61 -6.39 -4.36
CA ALA A 90 -2.64 -6.50 -3.34
C ALA A 90 -3.00 -5.14 -2.72
N ALA A 91 -2.01 -4.30 -2.42
CA ALA A 91 -2.21 -2.95 -1.92
C ALA A 91 -2.95 -2.04 -2.92
N ARG A 92 -2.64 -2.18 -4.21
CA ARG A 92 -3.33 -1.43 -5.29
C ARG A 92 -4.79 -1.85 -5.42
N LEU A 93 -5.08 -3.15 -5.39
CA LEU A 93 -6.47 -3.66 -5.37
C LEU A 93 -7.22 -3.14 -4.14
N ALA A 94 -6.62 -3.23 -2.96
CA ALA A 94 -7.27 -2.78 -1.73
C ALA A 94 -7.55 -1.27 -1.74
N LYS A 95 -6.67 -0.46 -2.33
CA LYS A 95 -6.89 0.98 -2.51
C LYS A 95 -8.04 1.26 -3.46
N GLU A 96 -8.11 0.53 -4.56
CA GLU A 96 -9.10 0.74 -5.62
C GLU A 96 -10.52 0.34 -5.21
N ALA A 97 -10.66 -0.63 -4.31
CA ALA A 97 -11.94 -1.04 -3.72
C ALA A 97 -12.77 0.16 -3.23
N ASN A 98 -12.12 1.18 -2.66
CA ASN A 98 -12.79 2.38 -2.13
C ASN A 98 -13.54 3.19 -3.21
N ARG A 99 -13.12 3.09 -4.48
CA ARG A 99 -13.80 3.76 -5.61
C ARG A 99 -15.17 3.14 -5.88
N PHE A 100 -15.33 1.86 -5.56
CA PHE A 100 -16.57 1.11 -5.76
C PHE A 100 -17.43 1.05 -4.49
N GLY A 101 -17.15 1.92 -3.51
CA GLY A 101 -17.86 1.94 -2.22
C GLY A 101 -17.52 0.75 -1.31
N LEU A 102 -16.55 -0.09 -1.70
CA LEU A 102 -16.09 -1.22 -0.89
C LEU A 102 -14.89 -0.81 -0.06
N LYS A 103 -14.74 -1.43 1.11
CA LYS A 103 -13.55 -1.26 1.95
C LYS A 103 -12.76 -2.54 1.97
N ALA A 104 -11.49 -2.46 1.61
CA ALA A 104 -10.59 -3.59 1.60
C ALA A 104 -9.51 -3.50 2.68
N MET A 105 -8.94 -4.65 3.03
CA MET A 105 -7.65 -4.74 3.71
C MET A 105 -6.71 -5.69 2.97
N VAL A 106 -5.43 -5.39 3.09
CA VAL A 106 -4.35 -6.30 2.71
C VAL A 106 -3.96 -7.11 3.94
N ALA A 107 -3.73 -8.41 3.76
CA ALA A 107 -3.34 -9.32 4.83
C ALA A 107 -2.26 -10.27 4.36
N ASP A 108 -1.28 -10.52 5.22
CA ASP A 108 -0.32 -11.61 5.02
C ASP A 108 -0.99 -12.94 5.36
N PRO A 109 -0.99 -13.93 4.45
CA PRO A 109 -1.49 -15.25 4.76
C PRO A 109 -0.78 -15.94 5.94
N GLU A 110 0.50 -15.65 6.19
CA GLU A 110 1.24 -16.22 7.33
C GLU A 110 0.73 -15.70 8.68
N GLU A 111 0.24 -14.46 8.73
CA GLU A 111 -0.24 -13.81 9.95
C GLU A 111 -1.73 -14.09 10.23
N CYS A 112 -2.41 -14.86 9.37
CA CYS A 112 -3.86 -15.10 9.44
C CYS A 112 -4.21 -16.59 9.58
N GLU A 113 -5.15 -16.90 10.46
CA GLU A 113 -5.76 -18.24 10.54
C GLU A 113 -6.71 -18.45 9.35
N MET A 114 -6.33 -19.33 8.42
CA MET A 114 -7.05 -19.53 7.14
C MET A 114 -8.38 -20.26 7.31
N GLU A 115 -8.56 -20.99 8.41
CA GLU A 115 -9.81 -21.62 8.81
C GLU A 115 -10.95 -20.61 8.95
N ASP A 116 -10.64 -19.34 9.25
CA ASP A 116 -11.63 -18.28 9.37
C ASP A 116 -12.24 -17.84 8.03
N LEU A 117 -11.69 -18.28 6.88
CA LEU A 117 -12.29 -18.05 5.56
C LEU A 117 -13.75 -18.55 5.48
N VAL A 118 -14.08 -19.61 6.24
CA VAL A 118 -15.46 -20.15 6.33
C VAL A 118 -16.46 -19.11 6.86
N LYS A 119 -15.99 -18.17 7.69
CA LYS A 119 -16.80 -17.12 8.31
C LYS A 119 -16.88 -15.86 7.44
N LEU A 120 -16.15 -15.79 6.33
CA LEU A 120 -16.19 -14.65 5.41
C LEU A 120 -17.61 -14.32 4.91
N PRO A 121 -18.47 -15.31 4.57
CA PRO A 121 -19.84 -15.04 4.13
C PRO A 121 -20.74 -14.40 5.20
N GLU A 122 -20.31 -14.33 6.47
CA GLU A 122 -21.02 -13.60 7.52
C GLU A 122 -20.98 -12.07 7.31
N ILE A 123 -20.10 -11.59 6.43
CA ILE A 123 -19.99 -10.18 6.04
C ILE A 123 -20.71 -9.99 4.69
N GLU A 124 -21.56 -8.98 4.60
CA GLU A 124 -22.30 -8.65 3.38
C GLU A 124 -21.35 -8.17 2.26
N ASN A 125 -21.60 -8.59 1.02
CA ASN A 125 -20.78 -8.27 -0.16
C ASN A 125 -19.29 -8.56 0.05
N SER A 126 -18.99 -9.67 0.73
CA SER A 126 -17.63 -10.06 1.08
C SER A 126 -16.95 -10.88 -0.02
N MET A 127 -15.62 -10.74 -0.09
CA MET A 127 -14.78 -11.41 -1.07
C MET A 127 -13.34 -11.54 -0.56
N ALA A 128 -12.69 -12.66 -0.87
CA ALA A 128 -11.26 -12.85 -0.71
C ALA A 128 -10.54 -12.82 -2.07
N ILE A 129 -9.53 -11.98 -2.21
CA ILE A 129 -8.70 -11.90 -3.42
C ILE A 129 -7.30 -12.43 -3.07
N PHE A 130 -6.72 -13.26 -3.94
CA PHE A 130 -5.41 -13.86 -3.73
C PHE A 130 -4.44 -13.43 -4.83
N CYS A 131 -3.39 -12.70 -4.47
CA CYS A 131 -2.26 -12.36 -5.34
C CYS A 131 -1.11 -13.32 -5.04
N MET A 132 -0.94 -14.37 -5.84
CA MET A 132 -0.04 -15.49 -5.50
C MET A 132 1.13 -15.55 -6.47
N ALA A 133 2.33 -15.23 -5.99
CA ALA A 133 3.55 -15.52 -6.72
C ALA A 133 3.94 -17.00 -6.62
N THR A 134 4.51 -17.52 -7.70
CA THR A 134 5.08 -18.87 -7.77
C THR A 134 6.60 -18.77 -7.70
N TYR A 135 7.25 -19.61 -6.89
CA TYR A 135 8.70 -19.63 -6.71
C TYR A 135 9.28 -21.03 -6.94
N GLY A 136 10.60 -21.10 -7.15
CA GLY A 136 11.31 -22.37 -7.31
C GLY A 136 10.74 -23.24 -8.43
N GLU A 137 10.45 -24.50 -8.11
CA GLU A 137 9.91 -25.51 -9.04
C GLU A 137 8.38 -25.59 -8.95
N GLY A 138 7.71 -24.43 -8.87
CA GLY A 138 6.25 -24.36 -8.72
C GLY A 138 5.76 -24.32 -7.26
N ASP A 139 6.69 -24.12 -6.32
CA ASP A 139 6.42 -23.99 -4.90
C ASP A 139 5.74 -22.64 -4.56
N PRO A 140 4.98 -22.59 -3.45
CA PRO A 140 4.49 -21.31 -2.93
C PRO A 140 5.65 -20.43 -2.45
N THR A 141 5.32 -19.17 -2.18
CA THR A 141 6.20 -18.25 -1.45
C THR A 141 6.26 -18.62 0.03
N ASP A 142 7.33 -18.23 0.74
CA ASP A 142 7.53 -18.63 2.15
C ASP A 142 6.35 -18.21 3.03
N ASN A 143 5.84 -16.99 2.84
CA ASN A 143 4.71 -16.47 3.60
C ASN A 143 3.37 -17.17 3.27
N ALA A 144 3.28 -17.88 2.14
CA ALA A 144 2.10 -18.64 1.72
C ALA A 144 2.24 -20.15 1.96
N GLN A 145 3.35 -20.62 2.54
CA GLN A 145 3.65 -22.03 2.70
C GLN A 145 2.63 -22.76 3.60
N ASP A 146 2.22 -22.12 4.70
CA ASP A 146 1.23 -22.68 5.63
C ASP A 146 -0.17 -22.71 5.00
N PHE A 147 -0.53 -21.66 4.25
CA PHE A 147 -1.77 -21.61 3.49
C PHE A 147 -1.82 -22.71 2.41
N TYR A 148 -0.71 -22.97 1.72
CA TYR A 148 -0.61 -24.03 0.73
C TYR A 148 -0.81 -25.42 1.34
N GLN A 149 -0.22 -25.68 2.52
CA GLN A 149 -0.41 -26.93 3.26
C GLN A 149 -1.87 -27.08 3.73
N TRP A 150 -2.45 -26.02 4.28
CA TRP A 150 -3.85 -26.00 4.69
C TRP A 150 -4.80 -26.30 3.53
N LEU A 151 -4.53 -25.77 2.34
CA LEU A 151 -5.31 -26.09 1.13
C LEU A 151 -5.20 -27.57 0.73
N GLN A 152 -4.02 -28.18 0.88
CA GLN A 152 -3.82 -29.61 0.58
C GLN A 152 -4.58 -30.52 1.54
N ASP A 153 -4.43 -30.26 2.84
CA ASP A 153 -5.00 -31.09 3.90
C ASP A 153 -6.49 -30.80 4.14
N GLY A 154 -6.94 -29.60 3.76
CA GLY A 154 -8.25 -29.07 4.05
C GLY A 154 -9.39 -29.90 3.46
N SER A 155 -10.24 -30.43 4.32
CA SER A 155 -11.55 -31.00 3.98
C SER A 155 -12.70 -30.02 4.24
N VAL A 156 -12.37 -28.74 4.46
CA VAL A 156 -13.30 -27.71 4.92
C VAL A 156 -14.10 -27.16 3.73
N GLU A 157 -15.43 -27.18 3.82
CA GLU A 157 -16.28 -26.59 2.78
C GLU A 157 -16.29 -25.05 2.90
N LEU A 158 -15.92 -24.37 1.82
CA LEU A 158 -15.91 -22.91 1.67
C LEU A 158 -17.17 -22.40 0.96
N LYS A 159 -18.33 -23.01 1.23
CA LYS A 159 -19.60 -22.65 0.59
C LYS A 159 -19.97 -21.20 0.85
N GLY A 160 -20.25 -20.47 -0.22
CA GLY A 160 -20.65 -19.06 -0.17
C GLY A 160 -19.49 -18.08 -0.06
N VAL A 161 -18.24 -18.56 0.04
CA VAL A 161 -17.06 -17.70 -0.03
C VAL A 161 -16.87 -17.26 -1.49
N ASN A 162 -16.90 -15.96 -1.73
CA ASN A 162 -16.57 -15.39 -3.03
C ASN A 162 -15.06 -15.16 -3.12
N TYR A 163 -14.44 -15.58 -4.22
CA TYR A 163 -13.01 -15.38 -4.41
C TYR A 163 -12.61 -15.00 -5.84
N ALA A 164 -11.42 -14.42 -5.95
CA ALA A 164 -10.70 -14.21 -7.20
C ALA A 164 -9.20 -14.42 -6.98
N VAL A 165 -8.49 -14.85 -8.02
CA VAL A 165 -7.04 -15.13 -7.94
C VAL A 165 -6.32 -14.45 -9.10
N PHE A 166 -5.21 -13.79 -8.77
CA PHE A 166 -4.24 -13.30 -9.73
C PHE A 166 -2.91 -14.01 -9.45
N GLY A 167 -2.48 -14.86 -10.39
CA GLY A 167 -1.19 -15.53 -10.33
C GLY A 167 -0.09 -14.63 -10.89
N LEU A 168 1.03 -14.58 -10.16
CA LEU A 168 2.28 -14.01 -10.67
C LEU A 168 3.22 -15.16 -10.99
N GLY A 169 3.62 -15.26 -12.26
CA GLY A 169 4.51 -16.29 -12.75
C GLY A 169 5.38 -15.76 -13.88
N ASN A 170 6.17 -16.65 -14.46
CA ASN A 170 7.03 -16.34 -15.59
C ASN A 170 7.02 -17.53 -16.54
N ILE A 171 6.70 -17.30 -17.82
CA ILE A 171 6.51 -18.37 -18.81
C ILE A 171 7.80 -19.13 -19.14
N THR A 172 8.97 -18.56 -18.84
CA THR A 172 10.26 -19.22 -19.04
C THR A 172 10.51 -20.38 -18.07
N TYR A 173 9.76 -20.43 -16.96
CA TYR A 173 9.80 -21.52 -16.00
C TYR A 173 8.83 -22.63 -16.41
N GLU A 174 9.23 -23.89 -16.17
CA GLU A 174 8.40 -25.06 -16.48
C GLU A 174 7.04 -25.01 -15.78
N HIS A 175 7.03 -24.55 -14.52
CA HIS A 175 5.85 -24.47 -13.67
C HIS A 175 5.20 -23.08 -13.71
N TYR A 176 4.83 -22.61 -14.91
CA TYR A 176 4.18 -21.31 -15.11
C TYR A 176 2.91 -21.14 -14.26
N ASN A 177 2.92 -20.18 -13.34
CA ASN A 177 1.79 -19.82 -12.47
C ASN A 177 1.21 -21.00 -11.66
N ALA A 178 2.05 -21.97 -11.29
CA ALA A 178 1.60 -23.18 -10.61
C ALA A 178 0.84 -22.88 -9.31
N MET A 179 1.31 -21.93 -8.49
CA MET A 179 0.66 -21.60 -7.22
C MET A 179 -0.69 -20.91 -7.43
N GLY A 180 -0.77 -19.93 -8.35
CA GLY A 180 -2.04 -19.26 -8.68
C GLY A 180 -3.09 -20.23 -9.22
N LYS A 181 -2.70 -21.11 -10.16
CA LYS A 181 -3.55 -22.17 -10.71
C LYS A 181 -4.00 -23.16 -9.64
N TYR A 182 -3.11 -23.52 -8.72
CA TYR A 182 -3.42 -24.44 -7.63
C TYR A 182 -4.46 -23.86 -6.67
N VAL A 183 -4.25 -22.62 -6.20
CA VAL A 183 -5.18 -21.95 -5.27
C VAL A 183 -6.56 -21.80 -5.90
N ASP A 184 -6.62 -21.32 -7.14
CA ASP A 184 -7.86 -21.15 -7.89
C ASP A 184 -8.63 -22.46 -8.07
N LYS A 185 -7.94 -23.54 -8.46
CA LYS A 185 -8.55 -24.87 -8.58
C LYS A 185 -9.03 -25.38 -7.23
N ARG A 186 -8.20 -25.25 -6.19
CA ARG A 186 -8.47 -25.85 -4.88
C ARG A 186 -9.61 -25.14 -4.14
N LEU A 187 -9.67 -23.81 -4.18
CA LEU A 187 -10.79 -23.05 -3.64
C LEU A 187 -12.12 -23.43 -4.31
N HIS A 188 -12.10 -23.65 -5.63
CA HIS A 188 -13.27 -24.15 -6.36
C HIS A 188 -13.71 -25.55 -5.88
N GLU A 189 -12.76 -26.48 -5.74
CA GLU A 189 -13.04 -27.84 -5.24
C GLU A 189 -13.62 -27.84 -3.81
N LEU A 190 -13.22 -26.89 -2.96
CA LEU A 190 -13.75 -26.71 -1.61
C LEU A 190 -15.15 -26.05 -1.59
N GLY A 191 -15.70 -25.67 -2.75
CA GLY A 191 -17.05 -25.13 -2.88
C GLY A 191 -17.14 -23.59 -2.81
N ALA A 192 -16.02 -22.88 -2.92
CA ALA A 192 -16.02 -21.43 -3.04
C ALA A 192 -16.46 -20.98 -4.46
N ASN A 193 -17.08 -19.80 -4.53
CA ASN A 193 -17.59 -19.21 -5.76
C ASN A 193 -16.53 -18.32 -6.40
N ARG A 194 -16.08 -18.70 -7.59
CA ARG A 194 -15.19 -17.86 -8.40
C ARG A 194 -15.98 -16.68 -8.98
N VAL A 195 -15.61 -15.45 -8.63
CA VAL A 195 -16.28 -14.25 -9.14
C VAL A 195 -15.68 -13.79 -10.46
N PHE A 196 -14.38 -13.94 -10.64
CA PHE A 196 -13.68 -13.54 -11.85
C PHE A 196 -12.65 -14.59 -12.26
N GLU A 197 -12.32 -14.62 -13.55
CA GLU A 197 -11.36 -15.59 -14.08
C GLU A 197 -9.96 -15.43 -13.48
N LEU A 198 -9.24 -16.54 -13.40
CA LEU A 198 -7.86 -16.58 -12.91
C LEU A 198 -6.98 -15.71 -13.81
N GLY A 199 -6.35 -14.70 -13.21
CA GLY A 199 -5.32 -13.92 -13.89
C GLY A 199 -4.01 -14.68 -13.94
N LEU A 200 -3.34 -14.65 -15.08
CA LEU A 200 -2.04 -15.28 -15.30
C LEU A 200 -1.06 -14.20 -15.76
N GLY A 201 -0.37 -13.57 -14.82
CA GLY A 201 0.66 -12.58 -15.12
C GLY A 201 1.99 -13.22 -15.52
N ASP A 202 2.67 -12.63 -16.50
CA ASP A 202 3.96 -13.08 -17.01
C ASP A 202 5.08 -12.04 -16.81
N ASP A 203 6.02 -12.36 -15.92
CA ASP A 203 7.18 -11.52 -15.60
C ASP A 203 8.27 -11.53 -16.69
N ASP A 204 8.25 -12.45 -17.67
CA ASP A 204 9.17 -12.39 -18.82
C ASP A 204 8.81 -11.23 -19.77
N ALA A 205 7.52 -10.95 -19.89
CA ALA A 205 6.99 -9.88 -20.72
C ALA A 205 6.73 -8.61 -19.90
N ASN A 206 5.49 -8.39 -19.48
CA ASN A 206 5.08 -7.20 -18.75
C ASN A 206 3.93 -7.52 -17.78
N ILE A 207 4.29 -8.10 -16.65
CA ILE A 207 3.35 -8.47 -15.59
C ILE A 207 2.50 -7.29 -15.09
N GLU A 208 3.02 -6.07 -15.16
CA GLU A 208 2.29 -4.86 -14.78
C GLU A 208 1.10 -4.61 -15.71
N GLU A 209 1.26 -4.79 -17.02
CA GLU A 209 0.20 -4.63 -18.01
C GLU A 209 -0.85 -5.74 -17.90
N ASP A 210 -0.41 -6.99 -17.69
CA ASP A 210 -1.30 -8.12 -17.41
C ASP A 210 -2.16 -7.85 -16.17
N PHE A 211 -1.53 -7.35 -15.10
CA PHE A 211 -2.21 -7.01 -13.87
C PHE A 211 -3.21 -5.86 -14.06
N VAL A 212 -2.83 -4.78 -14.75
CA VAL A 212 -3.72 -3.65 -15.03
C VAL A 212 -4.92 -4.11 -15.84
N THR A 213 -4.70 -4.90 -16.89
CA THR A 213 -5.77 -5.43 -17.75
C THR A 213 -6.72 -6.32 -16.94
N TRP A 214 -6.18 -7.27 -16.18
CA TRP A 214 -6.98 -8.14 -15.32
C TRP A 214 -7.80 -7.35 -14.30
N LYS A 215 -7.17 -6.39 -13.62
CA LYS A 215 -7.79 -5.55 -12.59
C LYS A 215 -8.95 -4.70 -13.12
N GLU A 216 -8.81 -4.11 -14.30
CA GLU A 216 -9.88 -3.32 -14.93
C GLU A 216 -11.13 -4.17 -15.21
N HIS A 217 -10.95 -5.36 -15.79
CA HIS A 217 -12.06 -6.27 -16.06
C HIS A 217 -12.64 -6.86 -14.78
N PHE A 218 -11.77 -7.21 -13.82
CA PHE A 218 -12.15 -7.71 -12.51
C PHE A 218 -13.13 -6.76 -11.82
N TRP A 219 -12.80 -5.48 -11.71
CA TRP A 219 -13.66 -4.52 -11.02
C TRP A 219 -15.01 -4.31 -11.71
N ASN A 220 -15.06 -4.38 -13.04
CA ASN A 220 -16.33 -4.31 -13.78
C ASN A 220 -17.24 -5.48 -13.37
N VAL A 221 -16.71 -6.70 -13.34
CA VAL A 221 -17.48 -7.91 -12.94
C VAL A 221 -17.89 -7.87 -11.46
N VAL A 222 -17.02 -7.36 -10.59
CA VAL A 222 -17.34 -7.21 -9.15
C VAL A 222 -18.48 -6.22 -8.94
N CYS A 223 -18.49 -5.10 -9.68
CA CYS A 223 -19.58 -4.12 -9.62
C CYS A 223 -20.92 -4.74 -10.05
N GLU A 224 -20.90 -5.52 -11.15
CA GLU A 224 -22.10 -6.23 -11.63
C GLU A 224 -22.56 -7.29 -10.64
N SER A 225 -21.64 -8.09 -10.09
CA SER A 225 -21.96 -9.21 -9.19
C SER A 225 -22.55 -8.73 -7.86
N PHE A 226 -21.99 -7.66 -7.28
CA PHE A 226 -22.45 -7.09 -6.02
C PHE A 226 -23.47 -5.95 -6.17
N HIS A 227 -23.92 -5.67 -7.40
CA HIS A 227 -24.90 -4.62 -7.71
C HIS A 227 -24.48 -3.25 -7.15
N LEU A 228 -23.21 -2.89 -7.29
CA LEU A 228 -22.64 -1.67 -6.74
C LEU A 228 -22.74 -0.53 -7.75
N GLU A 229 -23.11 0.66 -7.26
CA GLU A 229 -23.03 1.88 -8.06
C GLU A 229 -21.59 2.37 -8.09
N MET A 230 -21.02 2.55 -9.29
CA MET A 230 -19.68 3.12 -9.43
C MET A 230 -19.70 4.57 -8.96
N SER A 231 -19.03 4.85 -7.84
CA SER A 231 -18.72 6.23 -7.47
C SER A 231 -17.58 6.70 -8.38
N GLY A 232 -17.91 7.40 -9.47
CA GLY A 232 -16.95 7.88 -10.46
C GLY A 232 -15.98 8.97 -9.98
N GLU A 233 -15.79 9.11 -8.66
CA GLU A 233 -14.82 10.03 -8.11
C GLU A 233 -13.46 9.34 -7.99
N ASP A 234 -12.43 9.91 -8.62
CA ASP A 234 -11.04 9.53 -8.35
C ASP A 234 -10.67 10.02 -6.94
N ILE A 235 -11.01 9.22 -5.93
CA ILE A 235 -10.73 9.55 -4.54
C ILE A 235 -9.23 9.30 -4.29
N ASN A 236 -8.44 10.37 -4.24
CA ASN A 236 -7.05 10.30 -3.77
C ASN A 236 -7.04 10.16 -2.23
N LEU A 237 -7.30 8.94 -1.76
CA LEU A 237 -7.21 8.59 -0.34
C LEU A 237 -5.74 8.45 0.06
N ARG A 238 -5.27 9.36 0.91
CA ARG A 238 -3.96 9.27 1.54
C ARG A 238 -4.06 8.36 2.76
N GLN A 239 -3.32 7.25 2.73
CA GLN A 239 -3.20 6.35 3.88
C GLN A 239 -2.42 6.99 5.05
N TYR A 240 -1.49 7.91 4.72
CA TYR A 240 -0.58 8.53 5.68
C TYR A 240 -0.76 10.05 5.74
N GLN A 241 -0.57 10.60 6.94
CA GLN A 241 -0.52 12.04 7.18
C GLN A 241 0.94 12.48 7.39
N LEU A 242 1.37 13.51 6.66
CA LEU A 242 2.66 14.14 6.88
C LEU A 242 2.60 15.02 8.15
N ILE A 243 3.46 14.71 9.12
CA ILE A 243 3.70 15.55 10.30
C ILE A 243 5.18 15.92 10.30
N VAL A 244 5.47 17.22 10.26
CA VAL A 244 6.83 17.74 10.27
C VAL A 244 7.26 17.97 11.70
N HIS A 245 8.41 17.41 12.07
CA HIS A 245 9.01 17.59 13.38
C HIS A 245 10.29 18.44 13.25
N THR A 246 10.34 19.57 13.95
CA THR A 246 11.49 20.49 13.95
C THR A 246 12.47 20.22 15.08
N ASP A 247 11.97 19.75 16.23
CA ASP A 247 12.72 19.68 17.48
C ASP A 247 12.68 18.26 18.09
N LEU A 248 13.02 17.24 17.28
CA LEU A 248 13.18 15.87 17.76
C LEU A 248 14.64 15.60 18.14
N PRO A 249 14.91 14.95 19.29
CA PRO A 249 16.26 14.50 19.62
C PRO A 249 16.72 13.43 18.62
N GLU A 250 17.99 13.47 18.22
CA GLU A 250 18.57 12.54 17.23
C GLU A 250 18.37 11.06 17.60
N GLU A 251 18.43 10.74 18.89
CA GLU A 251 18.23 9.39 19.42
C GLU A 251 16.84 8.80 19.11
N LYS A 252 15.87 9.64 18.71
CA LYS A 252 14.50 9.26 18.33
C LYS A 252 14.28 9.20 16.81
N ILE A 253 15.32 9.40 16.00
CA ILE A 253 15.25 9.48 14.54
C ILE A 253 15.84 8.21 13.93
N PHE A 254 15.10 7.59 13.00
CA PHE A 254 15.61 6.48 12.21
C PHE A 254 16.60 6.99 11.15
N HIS A 255 17.76 6.34 11.04
CA HIS A 255 18.83 6.68 10.10
C HIS A 255 18.99 5.62 8.97
N GLY A 256 17.99 4.75 8.82
CA GLY A 256 17.95 3.70 7.82
C GLY A 256 17.94 2.28 8.39
N GLU A 257 17.80 2.13 9.70
CA GLU A 257 17.46 0.85 10.32
C GLU A 257 16.11 0.33 9.83
N ILE A 258 15.95 -0.99 9.72
CA ILE A 258 14.74 -1.62 9.17
C ILE A 258 13.54 -1.50 10.12
N SER A 259 13.74 -1.86 11.39
CA SER A 259 12.62 -2.00 12.33
C SER A 259 12.87 -1.30 13.66
N ARG A 260 13.92 -1.72 14.38
CA ARG A 260 14.21 -1.16 15.70
C ARG A 260 15.19 0.00 15.61
N LEU A 261 14.82 1.10 16.27
CA LEU A 261 15.67 2.28 16.39
C LEU A 261 17.02 1.93 17.04
N ASN A 262 18.12 2.44 16.48
CA ASN A 262 19.50 2.15 16.88
C ASN A 262 19.91 0.66 16.73
N SER A 263 19.17 -0.18 16.00
CA SER A 263 19.52 -1.60 15.81
C SER A 263 20.84 -1.80 15.07
N TYR A 264 21.19 -0.89 14.16
CA TYR A 264 22.48 -0.91 13.46
C TYR A 264 23.66 -0.60 14.38
N SER A 265 23.47 0.30 15.34
CA SER A 265 24.49 0.60 16.35
C SER A 265 24.57 -0.47 17.44
N LEU A 266 23.42 -1.03 17.84
CA LEU A 266 23.27 -2.02 18.91
C LEU A 266 22.81 -3.38 18.36
N GLN A 267 23.71 -4.05 17.64
CA GLN A 267 23.46 -5.34 17.02
C GLN A 267 23.30 -6.45 18.07
N LYS A 268 22.11 -7.05 18.11
CA LYS A 268 21.76 -8.15 19.02
C LYS A 268 21.21 -9.32 18.23
N ILE A 269 21.59 -10.53 18.63
CA ILE A 269 21.00 -11.78 18.13
C ILE A 269 19.58 -12.00 18.69
N PRO A 270 18.68 -12.70 17.97
CA PRO A 270 18.88 -13.31 16.65
C PRO A 270 18.83 -12.30 15.49
N PHE A 271 19.46 -12.64 14.36
CA PHE A 271 19.40 -11.84 13.13
C PHE A 271 18.41 -12.47 12.15
N ASP A 272 17.51 -11.66 11.62
CA ASP A 272 16.43 -12.03 10.70
C ASP A 272 16.16 -10.87 9.72
N ILE A 273 15.08 -10.95 8.94
CA ILE A 273 14.70 -9.91 7.97
C ILE A 273 14.36 -8.55 8.61
N LYS A 274 13.91 -8.54 9.88
CA LYS A 274 13.54 -7.33 10.64
C LYS A 274 14.74 -6.77 11.41
N ASN A 275 15.77 -7.57 11.66
CA ASN A 275 16.99 -7.23 12.36
C ASN A 275 18.22 -7.82 11.61
N PRO A 276 18.67 -7.18 10.52
CA PRO A 276 19.77 -7.70 9.72
C PRO A 276 21.12 -7.50 10.42
N TYR A 277 22.06 -8.40 10.12
CA TYR A 277 23.44 -8.30 10.60
C TYR A 277 24.28 -7.38 9.71
N LEU A 278 24.93 -6.36 10.28
CA LEU A 278 25.88 -5.51 9.58
C LEU A 278 27.22 -6.22 9.39
N ALA A 279 27.28 -7.07 8.37
CA ALA A 279 28.43 -7.89 8.09
C ALA A 279 29.53 -7.11 7.31
N PRO A 280 30.79 -7.06 7.81
CA PRO A 280 31.85 -6.36 7.10
C PRO A 280 32.28 -7.10 5.83
N VAL A 281 32.41 -6.34 4.74
CA VAL A 281 33.00 -6.81 3.48
C VAL A 281 34.52 -6.95 3.67
N ARG A 282 35.04 -8.17 3.52
CA ARG A 282 36.45 -8.52 3.63
C ARG A 282 37.19 -8.45 2.31
N VAL A 283 36.55 -8.91 1.24
CA VAL A 283 37.09 -8.89 -0.11
C VAL A 283 36.08 -8.23 -1.02
N ASN A 284 36.57 -7.35 -1.89
CA ASN A 284 35.81 -6.73 -2.96
C ASN A 284 36.73 -6.65 -4.18
N ARG A 285 36.51 -7.51 -5.18
CA ARG A 285 37.39 -7.60 -6.35
C ARG A 285 36.61 -7.86 -7.63
N GLU A 286 37.10 -7.29 -8.72
CA GLU A 286 36.58 -7.52 -10.07
C GLU A 286 37.03 -8.90 -10.59
N LEU A 287 36.08 -9.70 -11.06
CA LEU A 287 36.32 -11.00 -11.67
C LEU A 287 36.53 -10.90 -13.18
N TYR A 288 35.89 -9.92 -13.84
CA TYR A 288 35.91 -9.80 -15.28
C TYR A 288 36.59 -8.52 -15.74
N LYS A 289 37.50 -8.64 -16.72
CA LYS A 289 38.16 -7.48 -17.35
C LYS A 289 37.57 -7.29 -18.74
N GLY A 290 36.45 -6.59 -18.83
CA GLY A 290 35.77 -6.30 -20.09
C GLY A 290 34.74 -5.18 -19.97
N SER A 291 33.73 -5.18 -20.85
CA SER A 291 32.66 -4.17 -20.86
C SER A 291 31.58 -4.37 -19.80
N ARG A 292 31.57 -5.52 -19.12
CA ARG A 292 30.69 -5.83 -17.99
C ARG A 292 31.53 -5.94 -16.73
N SER A 293 30.99 -5.48 -15.60
CA SER A 293 31.60 -5.69 -14.28
C SER A 293 30.92 -6.88 -13.60
N CYS A 294 31.71 -7.78 -13.05
CA CYS A 294 31.29 -8.90 -12.23
C CYS A 294 32.16 -8.91 -10.96
N MET A 295 31.56 -8.60 -9.82
CA MET A 295 32.29 -8.43 -8.56
C MET A 295 32.21 -9.68 -7.68
N HIS A 296 33.33 -10.04 -7.08
CA HIS A 296 33.41 -11.03 -6.00
C HIS A 296 33.50 -10.31 -4.65
N LEU A 297 32.52 -10.58 -3.79
CA LEU A 297 32.41 -10.05 -2.45
C LEU A 297 32.55 -11.17 -1.43
N GLU A 298 33.42 -11.01 -0.44
CA GLU A 298 33.45 -11.89 0.74
C GLU A 298 32.94 -11.12 1.94
N ILE A 299 31.85 -11.61 2.53
CA ILE A 299 31.18 -10.96 3.65
C ILE A 299 31.42 -11.80 4.91
N SER A 300 31.99 -11.18 5.95
CA SER A 300 32.34 -11.87 7.17
C SER A 300 31.15 -11.95 8.13
N ILE A 301 30.66 -13.16 8.38
CA ILE A 301 29.63 -13.45 9.40
C ILE A 301 30.23 -13.81 10.78
N ALA A 302 31.51 -13.54 11.00
CA ALA A 302 32.16 -13.85 12.27
C ALA A 302 31.51 -13.07 13.44
N GLY A 303 31.12 -13.80 14.49
CA GLY A 303 30.48 -13.20 15.67
C GLY A 303 28.96 -13.03 15.57
N SER A 304 28.34 -13.27 14.41
CA SER A 304 26.88 -13.13 14.25
C SER A 304 26.08 -14.35 14.71
N LYS A 305 26.74 -15.50 14.90
CA LYS A 305 26.12 -16.82 15.16
C LYS A 305 25.12 -17.28 14.08
N ILE A 306 25.15 -16.66 12.89
CA ILE A 306 24.35 -17.12 11.74
C ILE A 306 24.89 -18.48 11.29
N SER A 307 24.08 -19.53 11.37
CA SER A 307 24.42 -20.86 10.86
C SER A 307 24.20 -20.92 9.35
N LYS A 308 25.15 -21.53 8.62
CA LYS A 308 25.10 -21.68 7.17
C LYS A 308 23.94 -22.59 6.75
N THR A 309 22.88 -21.99 6.20
CA THR A 309 22.08 -22.54 5.08
C THR A 309 21.30 -21.40 4.42
N PRO A 310 21.29 -21.29 3.08
CA PRO A 310 20.52 -20.28 2.34
C PRO A 310 19.00 -20.44 2.54
N PRO A 311 18.20 -19.39 2.25
CA PRO A 311 18.59 -18.14 1.58
C PRO A 311 18.99 -17.00 2.53
N CYS A 312 20.21 -16.48 2.38
CA CYS A 312 20.60 -15.21 3.00
C CYS A 312 20.14 -14.05 2.10
N VAL A 313 19.25 -13.19 2.60
CA VAL A 313 18.83 -11.97 1.89
C VAL A 313 19.82 -10.85 2.17
N LEU A 314 20.30 -10.19 1.10
CA LEU A 314 21.15 -9.00 1.20
C LEU A 314 20.30 -7.75 0.96
N HIS A 315 20.24 -6.86 1.95
CA HIS A 315 19.57 -5.58 1.80
C HIS A 315 20.44 -4.59 1.03
N HIS A 316 19.82 -3.86 0.10
CA HIS A 316 20.47 -2.82 -0.70
C HIS A 316 19.97 -1.43 -0.32
N ARG A 317 20.76 -0.41 -0.67
CA ARG A 317 20.38 1.00 -0.57
C ARG A 317 20.38 1.61 -1.97
N VAL A 318 19.41 2.48 -2.25
CA VAL A 318 19.38 3.29 -3.47
C VAL A 318 20.61 4.20 -3.53
N SER A 319 21.20 4.36 -4.72
CA SER A 319 22.32 5.27 -4.93
C SER A 319 21.97 6.69 -4.48
N SER A 320 22.94 7.39 -3.87
CA SER A 320 22.78 8.80 -3.51
C SER A 320 22.45 9.68 -4.71
N GLU A 321 22.97 9.34 -5.90
CA GLU A 321 22.67 10.07 -7.14
C GLU A 321 21.21 9.92 -7.54
N ALA A 322 20.68 8.70 -7.54
CA ALA A 322 19.27 8.44 -7.84
C ALA A 322 18.34 9.13 -6.84
N ALA A 323 18.69 9.10 -5.54
CA ALA A 323 17.94 9.80 -4.50
C ALA A 323 17.93 11.32 -4.72
N MET A 324 19.07 11.91 -5.09
CA MET A 324 19.18 13.34 -5.40
C MET A 324 18.44 13.72 -6.68
N HIS A 325 18.49 12.86 -7.71
CA HIS A 325 17.71 13.05 -8.94
C HIS A 325 16.21 13.07 -8.66
N LEU A 326 15.70 12.12 -7.87
CA LEU A 326 14.29 12.10 -7.45
C LEU A 326 13.92 13.37 -6.69
N LEU A 327 14.75 13.79 -5.72
CA LEU A 327 14.52 15.02 -4.97
C LEU A 327 14.44 16.24 -5.91
N HIS A 328 15.33 16.32 -6.89
CA HIS A 328 15.32 17.40 -7.87
C HIS A 328 14.06 17.38 -8.75
N CYS A 329 13.60 16.21 -9.21
CA CYS A 329 12.36 16.07 -9.97
C CYS A 329 11.12 16.52 -9.16
N PHE A 330 11.04 16.15 -7.88
CA PHE A 330 9.93 16.55 -7.00
C PHE A 330 9.95 18.04 -6.63
N VAL A 331 11.13 18.62 -6.44
CA VAL A 331 11.28 20.06 -6.19
C VAL A 331 10.99 20.88 -7.46
N CYS A 332 11.43 20.41 -8.64
CA CYS A 332 11.15 21.07 -9.91
C CYS A 332 9.67 21.06 -10.30
N THR A 333 8.91 20.02 -9.96
CA THR A 333 7.47 19.95 -10.25
C THR A 333 6.63 20.94 -9.41
N HIS A 334 7.12 21.37 -8.25
CA HIS A 334 6.54 22.51 -7.51
C HIS A 334 6.84 23.88 -8.17
N CYS A 335 7.90 23.97 -8.99
CA CYS A 335 8.26 25.17 -9.73
C CYS A 335 7.60 25.17 -11.12
N LYS A 336 6.26 25.29 -11.16
CA LYS A 336 5.45 25.38 -12.40
C LYS A 336 5.90 26.55 -13.29
N ALA A 337 6.71 26.28 -14.33
CA ALA A 337 6.75 27.08 -15.57
C ALA A 337 7.60 26.51 -16.73
N LYS A 338 8.52 25.55 -16.54
CA LYS A 338 9.47 25.14 -17.62
C LYS A 338 9.75 23.64 -17.78
N CYS A 339 8.86 22.76 -17.33
CA CYS A 339 9.14 21.30 -17.29
C CYS A 339 8.31 20.44 -18.27
N VAL A 340 8.00 20.93 -19.47
CA VAL A 340 7.49 20.02 -20.54
C VAL A 340 8.64 19.26 -21.20
N TRP A 341 9.85 19.82 -21.20
CA TRP A 341 11.03 19.21 -21.85
C TRP A 341 11.82 18.23 -20.96
N CYS A 342 11.60 18.23 -19.64
CA CYS A 342 12.38 17.37 -18.73
C CYS A 342 11.83 15.92 -18.69
N CYS A 343 10.52 15.73 -18.83
CA CYS A 343 9.92 14.38 -18.84
C CYS A 343 10.36 13.53 -20.05
N PHE A 344 10.59 14.13 -21.22
CA PHE A 344 10.99 13.36 -22.41
C PHE A 344 12.42 12.80 -22.35
N CYS A 345 13.33 13.42 -21.58
CA CYS A 345 14.69 12.89 -21.42
C CYS A 345 14.79 11.70 -20.46
N CYS A 346 13.83 11.52 -19.53
CA CYS A 346 13.88 10.41 -18.56
C CYS A 346 13.44 9.05 -19.12
N LEU A 347 12.81 9.02 -20.30
CA LEU A 347 12.35 7.77 -20.95
C LEU A 347 13.38 7.16 -21.91
N SER A 348 14.61 7.69 -21.99
CA SER A 348 15.62 7.21 -22.94
C SER A 348 17.03 7.07 -22.34
N LEU A 349 17.13 6.77 -21.04
CA LEU A 349 18.40 6.37 -20.40
C LEU A 349 18.26 5.02 -19.71
#